data_AF-A0A2K6AP11-F1
#
_entry.id   AF-A0A2K6AP11-F1
#
_cell.length_a   1.000
_cell.length_b   1.000
_cell.length_c   1.000
_cell.angle_alpha   90.00
_cell.angle_beta   90.00
_cell.angle_gamma   90.00
#
_symmetry.space_group_name_H-M   'P 1'
#
loop_
_entity.id
_entity.type
_entity.pdbx_description
1 polymer ?
#
loop_
_entity_poly.entity_id
_entity_poly.type
_entity_poly.pdbx_seq_one_letter_code
_entity_poly.pdbx_strand_id
1 'polypeptide(L)' 'MAGHPREKVIPDEVHQNQILRELYHKELRTQKLYTQYHVNPLRKSESSHNHQEAHVLA' A
#
# COMPACT_ATOMS: atom_id res chain seq x y z
N MET A 1 -19.84 24.60 30.02
CA MET A 1 -19.85 23.12 30.15
C MET A 1 -18.54 22.60 29.57
N ALA A 2 -17.82 21.84 30.37
CA ALA A 2 -16.41 21.49 30.18
C ALA A 2 -16.13 20.73 28.87
N GLY A 3 -15.00 21.05 28.23
CA GLY A 3 -14.47 20.32 27.09
C GLY A 3 -14.25 18.86 27.46
N HIS A 4 -14.76 17.96 26.63
CA HIS A 4 -14.58 16.53 26.81
C HIS A 4 -13.08 16.22 26.73
N PRO A 5 -12.46 15.60 27.74
CA PRO A 5 -11.11 15.08 27.58
C PRO A 5 -11.19 14.00 26.50
N ARG A 6 -10.53 14.23 25.36
CA ARG A 6 -10.36 13.20 24.34
C ARG A 6 -9.64 12.05 25.01
N GLU A 7 -10.36 10.99 25.34
CA GLU A 7 -9.79 9.73 25.78
C GLU A 7 -8.66 9.39 24.82
N LYS A 8 -7.45 9.25 25.35
CA LYS A 8 -6.30 8.83 24.58
C LYS A 8 -6.61 7.41 24.14
N VAL A 9 -7.09 7.24 22.92
CA VAL A 9 -7.28 5.95 22.28
C VAL A 9 -5.92 5.27 22.31
N ILE A 10 -5.77 4.28 23.18
CA ILE A 10 -4.56 3.46 23.23
C ILE A 10 -4.54 2.70 21.91
N PRO A 11 -3.54 2.92 21.05
CA PRO A 11 -3.48 2.21 19.79
C PRO A 11 -3.32 0.71 20.06
N ASP A 12 -4.13 -0.10 19.39
CA ASP A 12 -3.96 -1.55 19.40
C ASP A 12 -2.64 -1.89 18.68
N GLU A 13 -1.61 -2.15 19.46
CA GLU A 13 -0.28 -2.46 18.98
C GLU A 13 -0.28 -3.68 18.06
N VAL A 14 -1.15 -4.67 18.29
CA VAL A 14 -1.24 -5.87 17.45
C VAL A 14 -1.77 -5.48 16.08
N HIS A 15 -2.83 -4.68 16.02
CA HIS A 15 -3.38 -4.17 14.77
C HIS A 15 -2.38 -3.28 14.01
N GLN A 16 -1.69 -2.38 14.71
CA GLN A 16 -0.66 -1.54 14.10
C GLN A 16 0.50 -2.36 13.57
N ASN A 17 0.94 -3.39 14.31
CA ASN A 17 2.00 -4.29 13.87
C ASN A 17 1.60 -5.11 12.64
N GLN A 18 0.32 -5.48 12.51
CA GLN A 18 -0.19 -6.12 11.29
C GLN A 18 -0.06 -5.19 10.08
N ILE A 19 -0.47 -3.92 10.22
CA ILE A 19 -0.32 -2.90 9.17
C ILE A 19 1.15 -2.73 8.80
N LEU A 20 2.02 -2.54 9.80
CA LEU A 20 3.45 -2.36 9.58
C LEU A 20 4.10 -3.56 8.89
N ARG A 21 3.71 -4.78 9.26
CA ARG A 21 4.20 -6.02 8.62
C ARG A 21 3.81 -6.07 7.15
N GLU A 22 2.57 -5.75 6.82
CA GLU A 22 2.12 -5.72 5.42
C GLU A 22 2.88 -4.67 4.59
N LEU A 23 3.10 -3.48 5.16
CA LEU A 23 3.87 -2.42 4.51
C LEU A 23 5.32 -2.87 4.26
N TYR A 24 5.96 -3.46 5.27
CA TYR A 24 7.33 -3.93 5.14
C TYR A 24 7.48 -5.00 4.04
N HIS A 25 6.54 -5.94 3.96
CA HIS A 25 6.58 -6.96 2.90
C HIS A 25 6.40 -6.36 1.49
N LYS A 26 5.52 -5.38 1.33
CA LYS A 26 5.35 -4.67 0.05
C LYS A 26 6.63 -3.92 -0.34
N GLU A 27 7.22 -3.21 0.60
CA GLU A 27 8.48 -2.48 0.39
C GLU A 27 9.62 -3.42 0.00
N LEU A 28 9.81 -4.51 0.74
CA LEU A 28 10.83 -5.51 0.44
C LEU A 28 10.64 -6.14 -0.95
N ARG A 29 9.39 -6.43 -1.33
CA ARG A 29 9.08 -6.95 -2.67
C ARG A 29 9.47 -5.95 -3.76
N THR A 30 9.12 -4.67 -3.59
CA THR A 30 9.47 -3.60 -4.52
C THR A 30 10.98 -3.45 -4.66
N GLN A 31 11.72 -3.48 -3.55
CA GLN A 31 13.19 -3.40 -3.57
C GLN A 31 13.81 -4.58 -4.32
N LYS A 32 13.32 -5.80 -4.13
CA LYS A 32 13.79 -6.97 -4.90
C LYS A 32 13.53 -6.82 -6.40
N LEU A 33 12.35 -6.36 -6.79
CA LEU A 33 12.03 -6.10 -8.19
C LEU A 33 13.01 -5.09 -8.80
N TYR A 34 13.27 -3.98 -8.12
CA TYR A 34 14.15 -2.93 -8.62
C TYR A 34 15.62 -3.36 -8.71
N THR A 35 16.11 -4.09 -7.71
CA THR A 35 17.54 -4.42 -7.59
C THR A 35 17.93 -5.74 -8.23
N GLN A 36 17.16 -6.81 -7.98
CA GLN A 36 17.50 -8.17 -8.44
C GLN A 36 16.96 -8.44 -9.84
N TYR A 37 15.75 -7.95 -10.12
CA TYR A 37 15.07 -8.21 -11.39
C TYR A 37 15.14 -7.01 -12.35
N HIS A 38 15.69 -5.87 -11.92
CA HIS A 38 15.74 -4.61 -12.67
C HIS A 38 14.38 -4.16 -13.24
N VAL A 39 13.29 -4.58 -12.57
CA VAL A 39 11.92 -4.18 -12.87
C VAL A 39 11.56 -3.01 -11.97
N ASN A 40 11.14 -1.89 -12.56
CA ASN A 40 10.59 -0.78 -11.80
C ASN A 40 9.05 -0.87 -11.79
N PRO A 41 8.42 -1.40 -10.72
CA PRO A 41 6.96 -1.55 -10.65
C PRO A 41 6.21 -0.21 -10.54
N LEU A 42 6.92 0.91 -10.34
CA LEU A 42 6.35 2.26 -10.29
C LEU A 42 6.35 2.96 -11.65
N ARG A 43 7.06 2.39 -12.64
CA ARG A 43 6.98 2.86 -14.02
C ARG A 43 5.77 2.18 -14.65
N LYS A 44 4.81 2.96 -15.16
CA LYS A 44 3.80 2.42 -16.06
C LYS A 44 4.55 1.78 -17.23
N SER A 45 4.48 0.47 -17.38
CA SER A 45 4.87 -0.13 -18.65
C SER A 45 3.93 0.45 -19.71
N GLU A 46 4.46 0.88 -20.85
CA GLU A 46 3.63 1.43 -21.93
C GLU A 46 2.52 0.43 -22.36
N SER A 47 2.73 -0.87 -22.08
CA SER A 47 1.76 -1.95 -22.27
C SER A 47 0.51 -1.91 -21.38
N SER A 48 0.49 -1.13 -20.30
CA SER A 48 -0.65 -1.10 -19.36
C SER A 48 -1.73 -0.06 -19.71
N HIS A 49 -1.61 0.67 -20.82
CA HIS A 49 -2.67 1.58 -21.30
C HIS A 49 -3.86 0.85 -21.96
N ASN A 50 -3.74 -0.44 -22.28
CA ASN A 50 -4.76 -1.15 -23.06
C ASN A 50 -5.74 -2.01 -22.25
N HIS A 51 -5.74 -1.95 -20.91
CA HIS A 51 -6.58 -2.85 -20.09
C HIS A 51 -7.62 -2.17 -19.20
N GLN A 52 -7.80 -0.84 -19.30
CA GLN A 52 -8.84 -0.14 -18.53
C GLN A 52 -10.11 0.18 -19.35
N GLU A 53 -10.10 0.03 -20.69
CA GLU A 53 -11.30 0.28 -21.51
C GLU A 53 -12.23 -0.93 -21.68
N ALA A 54 -11.82 -2.14 -21.29
CA ALA A 54 -12.62 -3.35 -21.51
C ALA A 54 -13.79 -3.56 -20.51
N HIS A 55 -13.96 -2.68 -19.51
CA HIS A 55 -14.96 -2.85 -18.45
C HIS A 55 -16.09 -1.81 -18.45
N VAL A 56 -16.25 -0.99 -19.51
CA VAL A 56 -17.31 0.04 -19.58
C VAL A 56 -18.36 -0.24 -20.68
N LEU A 57 -18.32 -1.40 -21.36
CA LEU A 57 -19.33 -1.75 -22.37
C LEU A 57 -19.83 -3.21 -22.24
N ALA A 58 -20.48 -3.52 -21.13
CA ALA A 58 -21.37 -4.69 -21.00
C ALA A 58 -22.62 -4.32 -20.21
#